data_AF-A0A1L7CN12-F1
#
_entry.id   AF-A0A1L7CN12-F1
#
_cell.length_a   1.000
_cell.length_b   1.000
_cell.length_c   1.000
_cell.angle_alpha   90.00
_cell.angle_beta   90.00
_cell.angle_gamma   90.00
#
_symmetry.space_group_name_H-M   'P 1'
#
loop_
_entity.id
_entity.type
_entity.pdbx_description
1 polymer ?
#
loop_
_entity_poly.entity_id
_entity_poly.type
_entity_poly.pdbx_seq_one_letter_code
_entity_poly.pdbx_strand_id
1 'polypeptide(L)'
;MAFESIHDVVKFIKDEDVRFVDVRFTDVPGTENHFTIPADQFTEEAANEGLAFDGSSIRGFTSIDESDMALLPDPATAVLDPFRIQKTLNIKFFVHDPFTLEPFSRDPRNVARKAEEYLASTGIADTCNFGAEAEFYLFDSVRYSTDINNSFYEVDSNEGWWNRGNETNLDGTPNTGFKTRIKGGYFPTAPYDQTVDVRDEMAINLANAGFALERYHHEVGTGGQQEINYRFNTLLHAADDIQTFKYIIKNTAAKNGKTATFMPKPLAGDNGSGMHAHQSLWKDGKPLFHDEAGYAGLSDIARYYIGGILKHAGAVLAFTNPTLNSYHRLVPGFEAPINLVYSQRNRSAAIRIPITGSNPKAKRIEFRAPDPSGNPYFGFAAMMLAGLDGVKNRIEPHAPVDKDLYELPPAEAAAIPQAPTSLESSLKALEEDSSFLTEGDVFTEDLIDTYLQYKYDNEIAPTRLRPTPQEFEMYFDC
;
A
#
# COMPACT_ATOMS: atom_id res chain seq x y z
N MET A 1 0.86 -22.44 2.16
CA MET A 1 1.87 -23.24 1.44
C MET A 1 2.17 -22.49 0.17
N ALA A 2 3.43 -22.24 -0.17
CA ALA A 2 3.79 -21.66 -1.47
C ALA A 2 4.04 -22.83 -2.44
N PHE A 3 3.43 -22.79 -3.63
CA PHE A 3 3.66 -23.79 -4.66
C PHE A 3 4.88 -23.40 -5.49
N GLU A 4 5.73 -24.37 -5.83
CA GLU A 4 6.97 -24.13 -6.57
C GLU A 4 6.81 -24.31 -8.08
N SER A 5 5.72 -24.98 -8.53
CA SER A 5 5.49 -25.27 -9.94
C SER A 5 4.00 -25.28 -10.33
N ILE A 6 3.73 -25.08 -11.63
CA ILE A 6 2.40 -25.25 -12.22
C ILE A 6 1.86 -26.66 -11.98
N HIS A 7 2.72 -27.68 -12.06
CA HIS A 7 2.35 -29.07 -11.79
C HIS A 7 1.77 -29.24 -10.38
N ASP A 8 2.40 -28.64 -9.36
CA ASP A 8 1.94 -28.72 -7.98
C ASP A 8 0.57 -28.05 -7.80
N VAL A 9 0.33 -26.94 -8.49
CA VAL A 9 -0.97 -26.24 -8.49
C VAL A 9 -2.04 -27.10 -9.13
N VAL A 10 -1.80 -27.67 -10.32
CA VAL A 10 -2.75 -28.54 -11.02
C VAL A 10 -3.04 -29.81 -10.21
N LYS A 11 -2.02 -30.36 -9.55
CA LYS A 11 -2.18 -31.48 -8.61
C LYS A 11 -3.05 -31.08 -7.43
N PHE A 12 -2.79 -29.95 -6.80
CA PHE A 12 -3.57 -29.43 -5.67
C PHE A 12 -5.03 -29.21 -6.05
N ILE A 13 -5.30 -28.62 -7.22
CA ILE A 13 -6.66 -28.43 -7.74
C ILE A 13 -7.45 -29.74 -7.75
N LYS A 14 -6.82 -30.84 -8.19
CA LYS A 14 -7.43 -32.19 -8.21
C LYS A 14 -7.56 -32.79 -6.81
N ASP A 15 -6.48 -32.77 -6.03
CA ASP A 15 -6.41 -33.40 -4.71
C ASP A 15 -7.38 -32.74 -3.71
N GLU A 16 -7.65 -31.45 -3.88
CA GLU A 16 -8.54 -30.66 -3.03
C GLU A 16 -9.97 -30.49 -3.59
N ASP A 17 -10.33 -31.11 -4.73
CA ASP A 17 -11.63 -30.93 -5.42
C ASP A 17 -11.99 -29.44 -5.59
N VAL A 18 -11.01 -28.64 -6.01
CA VAL A 18 -11.22 -27.23 -6.35
C VAL A 18 -12.14 -27.15 -7.57
N ARG A 19 -13.19 -26.33 -7.48
CA ARG A 19 -14.20 -26.18 -8.54
C ARG A 19 -13.83 -25.11 -9.55
N PHE A 20 -13.18 -24.05 -9.10
CA PHE A 20 -12.86 -22.88 -9.92
C PHE A 20 -11.45 -22.38 -9.63
N VAL A 21 -10.82 -21.83 -10.67
CA VAL A 21 -9.62 -21.01 -10.54
C VAL A 21 -10.01 -19.56 -10.80
N ASP A 22 -9.64 -18.68 -9.87
CA ASP A 22 -9.82 -17.24 -10.00
C ASP A 22 -8.50 -16.64 -10.48
N VAL A 23 -8.51 -16.17 -11.72
CA VAL A 23 -7.37 -15.59 -12.42
C VAL A 23 -7.30 -14.12 -12.05
N ARG A 24 -6.23 -13.70 -11.36
CA ARG A 24 -6.09 -12.33 -10.84
C ARG A 24 -4.88 -11.60 -11.41
N PHE A 25 -5.02 -10.31 -11.66
CA PHE A 25 -3.94 -9.43 -12.11
C PHE A 25 -4.22 -8.00 -11.65
N THR A 26 -3.21 -7.13 -11.61
CA THR A 26 -3.35 -5.77 -11.08
C THR A 26 -3.24 -4.72 -12.18
N ASP A 27 -4.14 -3.74 -12.21
CA ASP A 27 -4.05 -2.62 -13.14
C ASP A 27 -3.11 -1.50 -12.67
N VAL A 28 -2.83 -0.51 -13.53
CA VAL A 28 -1.88 0.57 -13.24
C VAL A 28 -2.23 1.32 -11.94
N PRO A 29 -3.49 1.72 -11.67
CA PRO A 29 -3.86 2.36 -10.40
C PRO A 29 -3.67 1.50 -9.15
N GLY A 30 -3.65 0.16 -9.29
CA GLY A 30 -3.42 -0.78 -8.19
C GLY A 30 -4.63 -1.62 -7.78
N THR A 31 -5.70 -1.64 -8.58
CA THR A 31 -6.84 -2.55 -8.34
C THR A 31 -6.51 -3.94 -8.85
N GLU A 32 -6.69 -4.95 -8.00
CA GLU A 32 -6.67 -6.35 -8.43
C GLU A 32 -8.00 -6.66 -9.15
N ASN A 33 -7.88 -7.02 -10.43
CA ASN A 33 -8.96 -7.46 -11.30
C ASN A 33 -8.96 -8.99 -11.36
N HIS A 34 -10.09 -9.58 -11.73
CA HIS A 34 -10.20 -11.02 -11.85
C HIS A 34 -11.21 -11.49 -12.89
N PHE A 35 -11.02 -12.71 -13.37
CA PHE A 35 -12.08 -13.52 -13.96
C PHE A 35 -11.94 -14.97 -13.49
N THR A 36 -13.01 -15.75 -13.61
CA THR A 36 -13.04 -17.13 -13.13
C THR A 36 -13.11 -18.10 -14.30
N ILE A 37 -12.33 -19.17 -14.23
CA ILE A 37 -12.43 -20.33 -15.12
C ILE A 37 -12.84 -21.59 -14.33
N PRO A 38 -13.54 -22.55 -14.96
CA PRO A 38 -13.70 -23.88 -14.39
C PRO A 38 -12.33 -24.51 -14.13
N ALA A 39 -12.18 -25.20 -12.99
CA ALA A 39 -10.88 -25.75 -12.59
C ALA A 39 -10.30 -26.77 -13.61
N ASP A 40 -11.14 -27.44 -14.39
CA ASP A 40 -10.70 -28.38 -15.43
C ASP A 40 -10.08 -27.70 -16.66
N GLN A 41 -10.28 -26.38 -16.83
CA GLN A 41 -9.64 -25.58 -17.88
C GLN A 41 -8.22 -25.14 -17.49
N PHE A 42 -7.87 -25.16 -16.20
CA PHE A 42 -6.52 -24.83 -15.75
C PHE A 42 -5.62 -26.07 -15.85
N THR A 43 -5.20 -26.39 -17.07
CA THR A 43 -4.26 -27.47 -17.37
C THR A 43 -2.82 -26.96 -17.36
N GLU A 44 -1.82 -27.87 -17.29
CA GLU A 44 -0.42 -27.47 -17.43
C GLU A 44 -0.16 -26.81 -18.79
N GLU A 45 -0.82 -27.28 -19.86
CA GLU A 45 -0.74 -26.68 -21.20
C GLU A 45 -1.29 -25.24 -21.20
N ALA A 46 -2.52 -25.03 -20.73
CA ALA A 46 -3.14 -23.70 -20.69
C ALA A 46 -2.36 -22.72 -19.79
N ALA A 47 -1.81 -23.20 -18.67
CA ALA A 47 -0.99 -22.40 -17.79
C ALA A 47 0.36 -22.00 -18.42
N ASN A 48 0.94 -22.85 -19.28
CA ASN A 48 2.19 -22.54 -19.99
C ASN A 48 1.97 -21.68 -21.25
N GLU A 49 0.86 -21.87 -21.96
CA GLU A 49 0.50 -21.07 -23.14
C GLU A 49 -0.05 -19.68 -22.77
N GLY A 50 -0.66 -19.57 -21.58
CA GLY A 50 -1.25 -18.35 -21.06
C GLY A 50 -2.74 -18.21 -21.38
N LEU A 51 -3.41 -17.40 -20.57
CA LEU A 51 -4.85 -17.13 -20.69
C LEU A 51 -5.08 -15.76 -21.33
N ALA A 52 -5.88 -15.71 -22.39
CA ALA A 52 -6.18 -14.46 -23.08
C ALA A 52 -7.20 -13.59 -22.33
N PHE A 53 -7.07 -12.26 -22.42
CA PHE A 53 -8.07 -11.29 -21.98
C PHE A 53 -8.02 -9.98 -22.79
N ASP A 54 -9.06 -9.16 -22.66
CA ASP A 54 -9.14 -7.82 -23.26
C ASP A 54 -8.49 -6.77 -22.34
N GLY A 55 -7.30 -6.31 -22.72
CA GLY A 55 -6.54 -5.25 -22.06
C GLY A 55 -7.10 -3.84 -22.26
N SER A 56 -7.93 -3.59 -23.28
CA SER A 56 -8.46 -2.25 -23.57
C SER A 56 -9.47 -1.77 -22.52
N SER A 57 -10.07 -2.72 -21.81
CA SER A 57 -10.98 -2.48 -20.68
C SER A 57 -10.25 -2.28 -19.35
N ILE A 58 -8.92 -2.40 -19.32
CA ILE A 58 -8.10 -2.31 -18.11
C ILE A 58 -7.38 -0.96 -18.07
N ARG A 59 -7.52 -0.28 -16.93
CA ARG A 59 -7.02 1.09 -16.75
C ARG A 59 -5.49 1.14 -16.88
N GLY A 60 -5.02 1.93 -17.85
CA GLY A 60 -3.60 2.12 -18.13
C GLY A 60 -2.93 0.98 -18.90
N PHE A 61 -3.69 0.02 -19.44
CA PHE A 61 -3.15 -1.07 -20.26
C PHE A 61 -3.09 -0.68 -21.73
N THR A 62 -3.91 -1.25 -22.61
CA THR A 62 -3.80 -1.05 -24.07
C THR A 62 -4.96 -0.24 -24.62
N SER A 63 -4.85 0.21 -25.88
CA SER A 63 -5.95 0.78 -26.63
C SER A 63 -6.79 -0.32 -27.31
N ILE A 64 -7.94 0.06 -27.85
CA ILE A 64 -8.89 -0.88 -28.48
C ILE A 64 -8.30 -1.58 -29.70
N ASP A 65 -7.37 -0.95 -30.41
CA ASP A 65 -6.70 -1.49 -31.60
C ASP A 65 -5.57 -2.50 -31.27
N GLU A 66 -5.15 -2.59 -30.01
CA GLU A 66 -4.15 -3.54 -29.50
C GLU A 66 -4.68 -4.23 -28.21
N SER A 67 -5.92 -4.71 -28.26
CA SER A 67 -6.66 -5.13 -27.07
C SER A 67 -6.21 -6.46 -26.46
N ASP A 68 -5.84 -7.44 -27.28
CA ASP A 68 -5.59 -8.80 -26.80
C ASP A 68 -4.29 -8.88 -25.99
N MET A 69 -4.35 -9.52 -24.81
CA MET A 69 -3.23 -9.68 -23.89
C MET A 69 -3.21 -11.11 -23.34
N ALA A 70 -2.04 -11.59 -22.91
CA ALA A 70 -1.89 -12.92 -22.30
C ALA A 70 -1.57 -12.83 -20.79
N LEU A 71 -2.05 -13.81 -20.03
CA LEU A 71 -1.80 -13.96 -18.59
C LEU A 71 -1.05 -15.26 -18.32
N LEU A 72 0.12 -15.17 -17.68
CA LEU A 72 0.89 -16.32 -17.22
C LEU A 72 0.85 -16.43 -15.68
N PRO A 73 0.51 -17.61 -15.12
CA PRO A 73 0.30 -17.77 -13.68
C PRO A 73 1.60 -17.68 -12.90
N ASP A 74 1.51 -17.16 -11.68
CA ASP A 74 2.54 -17.27 -10.65
C ASP A 74 2.11 -18.30 -9.59
N PRO A 75 2.65 -19.54 -9.63
CA PRO A 75 2.29 -20.60 -8.68
C PRO A 75 2.46 -20.21 -7.21
N ALA A 76 3.45 -19.35 -6.89
CA ALA A 76 3.75 -18.99 -5.51
C ALA A 76 2.60 -18.22 -4.83
N THR A 77 1.70 -17.63 -5.63
CA THR A 77 0.58 -16.81 -5.16
C THR A 77 -0.72 -17.60 -4.97
N ALA A 78 -0.74 -18.90 -5.26
CA ALA A 78 -1.95 -19.69 -5.25
C ALA A 78 -2.48 -19.91 -3.82
N VAL A 79 -3.68 -19.43 -3.53
CA VAL A 79 -4.31 -19.48 -2.19
C VAL A 79 -5.80 -19.77 -2.31
N LEU A 80 -6.32 -20.68 -1.46
CA LEU A 80 -7.75 -20.97 -1.43
C LEU A 80 -8.54 -19.74 -0.96
N ASP A 81 -9.64 -19.45 -1.65
CA ASP A 81 -10.52 -18.36 -1.30
C ASP A 81 -11.35 -18.69 -0.04
N PRO A 82 -11.27 -17.89 1.04
CA PRO A 82 -11.99 -18.19 2.28
C PRO A 82 -13.46 -17.72 2.28
N PHE A 83 -13.91 -17.02 1.23
CA PHE A 83 -15.23 -16.37 1.20
C PHE A 83 -16.18 -17.01 0.17
N ARG A 84 -15.65 -17.55 -0.92
CA ARG A 84 -16.46 -18.14 -2.00
C ARG A 84 -17.15 -19.43 -1.53
N ILE A 85 -18.46 -19.50 -1.79
CA ILE A 85 -19.29 -20.69 -1.49
C ILE A 85 -18.73 -21.94 -2.18
N GLN A 86 -18.33 -21.79 -3.45
CA GLN A 86 -17.70 -22.88 -4.20
C GLN A 86 -16.19 -22.82 -3.99
N LYS A 87 -15.58 -23.96 -3.64
CA LYS A 87 -14.15 -24.06 -3.39
C LYS A 87 -13.37 -23.55 -4.60
N THR A 88 -12.62 -22.48 -4.39
CA THR A 88 -11.94 -21.73 -5.45
C THR A 88 -10.50 -21.49 -5.06
N LEU A 89 -9.59 -21.65 -6.03
CA LEU A 89 -8.19 -21.28 -5.88
C LEU A 89 -7.93 -19.93 -6.57
N ASN A 90 -7.49 -18.94 -5.81
CA ASN A 90 -7.06 -17.65 -6.35
C ASN A 90 -5.60 -17.75 -6.76
N ILE A 91 -5.25 -17.29 -7.96
CA ILE A 91 -3.87 -17.27 -8.46
C ILE A 91 -3.64 -15.93 -9.15
N LYS A 92 -2.48 -15.32 -8.90
CA LYS A 92 -2.06 -14.08 -9.55
C LYS A 92 -1.24 -14.38 -10.78
N PHE A 93 -1.37 -13.52 -11.78
CA PHE A 93 -0.78 -13.68 -13.09
C PHE A 93 0.07 -12.47 -13.44
N PHE A 94 1.08 -12.69 -14.27
CA PHE A 94 1.80 -11.66 -14.99
C PHE A 94 1.12 -11.41 -16.34
N VAL A 95 1.15 -10.18 -16.80
CA VAL A 95 0.60 -9.79 -18.10
C VAL A 95 1.71 -9.79 -19.14
N HIS A 96 1.44 -10.36 -20.30
CA HIS A 96 2.39 -10.51 -21.39
C HIS A 96 1.77 -10.10 -22.73
N ASP A 97 2.62 -9.72 -23.68
CA ASP A 97 2.23 -9.59 -25.07
C ASP A 97 1.77 -10.95 -25.62
N PRO A 98 0.62 -11.04 -26.31
CA PRO A 98 0.03 -12.33 -26.69
C PRO A 98 0.78 -13.05 -27.81
N PHE A 99 1.69 -12.37 -28.53
CA PHE A 99 2.41 -12.94 -29.67
C PHE A 99 3.84 -13.35 -29.32
N THR A 100 4.54 -12.46 -28.63
CA THR A 100 5.95 -12.60 -28.26
C THR A 100 6.14 -13.22 -26.89
N LEU A 101 5.10 -13.19 -26.05
CA LEU A 101 5.16 -13.54 -24.62
C LEU A 101 6.17 -12.70 -23.83
N GLU A 102 6.59 -11.56 -24.36
CA GLU A 102 7.41 -10.61 -23.61
C GLU A 102 6.59 -9.99 -22.46
N PRO A 103 7.20 -9.77 -21.29
CA PRO A 103 6.53 -9.13 -20.16
C PRO A 103 5.99 -7.74 -20.52
N PHE A 104 4.70 -7.50 -20.28
CA PHE A 104 4.09 -6.20 -20.54
C PHE A 104 4.69 -5.11 -19.63
N SER A 105 5.11 -3.99 -20.24
CA SER A 105 5.84 -2.91 -19.57
C SER A 105 5.05 -2.24 -18.44
N ARG A 106 3.72 -2.15 -18.59
CA ARG A 106 2.83 -1.48 -17.64
C ARG A 106 2.17 -2.41 -16.63
N ASP A 107 2.50 -3.71 -16.65
CA ASP A 107 2.08 -4.64 -15.59
C ASP A 107 2.82 -4.34 -14.29
N PRO A 108 2.12 -3.98 -13.21
CA PRO A 108 2.74 -3.72 -11.92
C PRO A 108 3.57 -4.90 -11.38
N ARG A 109 3.12 -6.14 -11.60
CA ARG A 109 3.85 -7.33 -11.11
C ARG A 109 5.14 -7.54 -11.88
N ASN A 110 5.14 -7.31 -13.20
CA ASN A 110 6.37 -7.32 -13.99
C ASN A 110 7.36 -6.23 -13.57
N VAL A 111 6.89 -5.02 -13.23
CA VAL A 111 7.77 -3.96 -12.72
C VAL A 111 8.42 -4.35 -11.40
N ALA A 112 7.66 -4.94 -10.47
CA ALA A 112 8.22 -5.45 -9.22
C ALA A 112 9.24 -6.58 -9.46
N ARG A 113 8.95 -7.52 -10.37
CA ARG A 113 9.90 -8.59 -10.75
C ARG A 113 11.19 -8.02 -11.36
N LYS A 114 11.07 -7.11 -12.32
CA LYS A 114 12.23 -6.42 -12.93
C LYS A 114 13.05 -5.65 -11.89
N ALA A 115 12.41 -5.07 -10.87
CA ALA A 115 13.10 -4.37 -9.80
C ALA A 115 13.98 -5.34 -8.98
N GLU A 116 13.48 -6.52 -8.63
CA GLU A 116 14.26 -7.56 -7.93
C GLU A 116 15.40 -8.10 -8.80
N GLU A 117 15.16 -8.34 -10.08
CA GLU A 117 16.18 -8.74 -11.06
C GLU A 117 17.28 -7.68 -11.20
N TYR A 118 16.88 -6.41 -11.29
CA TYR A 118 17.81 -5.28 -11.32
C TYR A 118 18.65 -5.21 -10.06
N LEU A 119 18.04 -5.31 -8.87
CA LEU A 119 18.76 -5.36 -7.59
C LEU A 119 19.88 -6.39 -7.62
N ALA A 120 19.56 -7.63 -7.99
CA ALA A 120 20.53 -8.72 -8.10
C ALA A 120 21.64 -8.39 -9.10
N SER A 121 21.29 -7.84 -10.27
CA SER A 121 22.24 -7.45 -11.33
C SER A 121 23.25 -6.38 -10.87
N THR A 122 22.86 -5.50 -9.93
CA THR A 122 23.76 -4.46 -9.42
C THR A 122 24.90 -5.03 -8.57
N GLY A 123 24.74 -6.25 -8.05
CA GLY A 123 25.65 -6.87 -7.10
C GLY A 123 25.67 -6.22 -5.71
N ILE A 124 24.82 -5.22 -5.44
CA ILE A 124 24.71 -4.58 -4.12
C ILE A 124 24.08 -5.54 -3.10
N ALA A 125 22.98 -6.19 -3.50
CA ALA A 125 22.18 -7.11 -2.70
C ALA A 125 21.48 -8.11 -3.64
N ASP A 126 21.00 -9.23 -3.08
CA ASP A 126 20.18 -10.21 -3.81
C ASP A 126 18.73 -10.22 -3.34
N THR A 127 18.41 -9.54 -2.24
CA THR A 127 17.07 -9.48 -1.67
C THR A 127 16.82 -8.12 -1.02
N CYS A 128 15.66 -7.53 -1.32
CA CYS A 128 15.10 -6.41 -0.58
C CYS A 128 13.81 -6.88 0.11
N ASN A 129 13.81 -6.87 1.44
CA ASN A 129 12.65 -7.27 2.22
C ASN A 129 11.77 -6.06 2.54
N PHE A 130 10.47 -6.19 2.31
CA PHE A 130 9.44 -5.22 2.65
C PHE A 130 8.47 -5.80 3.69
N GLY A 131 8.30 -5.07 4.80
CA GLY A 131 7.21 -5.30 5.76
C GLY A 131 6.30 -4.08 5.78
N ALA A 132 5.02 -4.24 5.49
CA ALA A 132 4.10 -3.13 5.33
C ALA A 132 2.98 -3.17 6.39
N GLU A 133 2.83 -2.08 7.14
CA GLU A 133 1.79 -1.90 8.15
C GLU A 133 0.65 -1.07 7.54
N ALA A 134 -0.30 -1.73 6.86
CA ALA A 134 -1.42 -1.07 6.19
C ALA A 134 -2.61 -0.88 7.16
N GLU A 135 -2.72 0.34 7.70
CA GLU A 135 -3.84 0.74 8.56
C GLU A 135 -5.14 0.86 7.75
N PHE A 136 -6.29 0.62 8.39
CA PHE A 136 -7.61 0.73 7.77
C PHE A 136 -8.70 1.14 8.76
N TYR A 137 -9.84 1.59 8.26
CA TYR A 137 -11.03 1.87 9.05
C TYR A 137 -12.11 0.83 8.82
N LEU A 138 -12.85 0.48 9.88
CA LEU A 138 -14.08 -0.32 9.84
C LEU A 138 -15.29 0.55 10.19
N PHE A 139 -15.99 1.00 9.15
CA PHE A 139 -17.24 1.73 9.29
C PHE A 139 -18.44 0.79 9.21
N ASP A 140 -19.57 1.22 9.76
CA ASP A 140 -20.86 0.55 9.62
C ASP A 140 -21.58 1.00 8.34
N SER A 141 -21.35 2.25 7.90
CA SER A 141 -21.90 2.75 6.63
C SER A 141 -21.05 3.84 5.98
N VAL A 142 -21.28 4.04 4.69
CA VAL A 142 -20.73 5.16 3.91
C VAL A 142 -21.74 5.58 2.84
N ARG A 143 -21.90 6.89 2.63
CA ARG A 143 -22.71 7.49 1.56
C ARG A 143 -22.04 8.75 1.02
N TYR A 144 -22.15 8.99 -0.29
CA TYR A 144 -21.55 10.16 -0.94
C TYR A 144 -22.26 10.49 -2.27
N SER A 145 -22.16 11.74 -2.71
CA SER A 145 -22.67 12.23 -4.02
C SER A 145 -21.83 13.41 -4.50
N THR A 146 -21.71 13.56 -5.82
CA THR A 146 -21.04 14.67 -6.52
C THR A 146 -21.87 15.12 -7.73
N ASP A 147 -23.11 15.52 -7.46
CA ASP A 147 -24.09 15.97 -8.46
C ASP A 147 -24.02 17.48 -8.73
N ILE A 148 -24.75 17.96 -9.74
CA ILE A 148 -24.73 19.37 -10.17
C ILE A 148 -25.11 20.33 -9.04
N ASN A 149 -26.07 19.94 -8.19
CA ASN A 149 -26.61 20.77 -7.12
C ASN A 149 -26.37 20.20 -5.71
N ASN A 150 -25.60 19.12 -5.58
CA ASN A 150 -25.42 18.40 -4.33
C ASN A 150 -24.06 17.72 -4.27
N SER A 151 -23.30 17.96 -3.20
CA SER A 151 -22.03 17.28 -2.94
C SER A 151 -21.91 17.01 -1.45
N PHE A 152 -21.71 15.74 -1.07
CA PHE A 152 -21.50 15.35 0.32
C PHE A 152 -20.77 14.01 0.40
N TYR A 153 -20.21 13.74 1.57
CA TYR A 153 -19.85 12.41 2.01
C TYR A 153 -20.22 12.28 3.49
N GLU A 154 -20.53 11.06 3.91
CA GLU A 154 -20.75 10.70 5.30
C GLU A 154 -20.30 9.26 5.51
N VAL A 155 -19.49 9.05 6.53
CA VAL A 155 -19.15 7.73 7.07
C VAL A 155 -19.74 7.63 8.46
N ASP A 156 -20.16 6.44 8.85
CA ASP A 156 -20.72 6.23 10.19
C ASP A 156 -20.22 4.95 10.84
N SER A 157 -20.13 4.98 12.17
CA SER A 157 -19.67 3.89 13.01
C SER A 157 -20.29 3.98 14.40
N ASN A 158 -20.71 2.84 14.94
CA ASN A 158 -21.19 2.70 16.32
C ASN A 158 -20.13 3.10 17.36
N GLU A 159 -18.84 3.03 17.03
CA GLU A 159 -17.75 3.52 17.87
C GLU A 159 -17.49 5.02 17.73
N GLY A 160 -18.04 5.65 16.69
CA GLY A 160 -17.78 7.04 16.34
C GLY A 160 -18.10 8.02 17.47
N TRP A 161 -17.14 8.88 17.82
CA TRP A 161 -17.34 9.90 18.86
C TRP A 161 -18.53 10.83 18.58
N TRP A 162 -18.87 11.02 17.31
CA TRP A 162 -20.01 11.83 16.86
C TRP A 162 -21.36 11.26 17.31
N ASN A 163 -21.47 9.95 17.56
CA ASN A 163 -22.71 9.28 17.96
C ASN A 163 -22.95 9.21 19.47
N ARG A 164 -22.07 9.80 20.29
CA ARG A 164 -22.15 9.69 21.77
C ARG A 164 -23.43 10.24 22.40
N GLY A 165 -24.13 11.15 21.70
CA GLY A 165 -25.37 11.77 22.17
C GLY A 165 -26.64 11.09 21.67
N ASN A 166 -26.55 10.08 20.80
CA ASN A 166 -27.73 9.43 20.21
C ASN A 166 -28.44 8.54 21.25
N GLU A 167 -29.76 8.41 21.17
CA GLU A 167 -30.52 7.54 22.07
C GLU A 167 -30.24 6.04 21.80
N THR A 168 -29.99 5.69 20.55
CA THR A 168 -29.73 4.32 20.09
C THR A 168 -28.43 4.24 19.29
N ASN A 169 -27.84 3.04 19.24
CA ASN A 169 -26.83 2.67 18.26
C ASN A 169 -27.48 2.53 16.86
N LEU A 170 -26.67 2.33 15.82
CA LEU A 170 -27.10 2.26 14.43
C LEU A 170 -28.02 1.06 14.12
N ASP A 171 -27.95 0.01 14.93
CA ASP A 171 -28.82 -1.17 14.84
C ASP A 171 -30.14 -1.02 15.63
N GLY A 172 -30.37 0.14 16.25
CA GLY A 172 -31.56 0.43 17.06
C GLY A 172 -31.46 -0.03 18.52
N THR A 173 -30.36 -0.66 18.94
CA THR A 173 -30.13 -1.01 20.35
C THR A 173 -29.87 0.25 21.20
N PRO A 174 -30.12 0.24 22.52
CA PRO A 174 -29.85 1.41 23.37
C PRO A 174 -28.38 1.83 23.34
N ASN A 175 -28.11 3.14 23.32
CA ASN A 175 -26.74 3.65 23.43
C ASN A 175 -26.21 3.46 24.86
N THR A 176 -25.26 2.54 25.02
CA THR A 176 -24.63 2.20 26.31
C THR A 176 -23.35 3.01 26.58
N GLY A 177 -23.02 4.00 25.74
CA GLY A 177 -21.80 4.78 25.83
C GLY A 177 -20.63 4.13 25.09
N PHE A 178 -19.45 4.13 25.73
CA PHE A 178 -18.19 3.52 25.25
C PHE A 178 -17.79 3.87 23.81
N LYS A 179 -18.12 5.08 23.37
CA LYS A 179 -17.66 5.63 22.09
C LYS A 179 -16.18 5.99 22.17
N THR A 180 -15.44 5.68 21.13
CA THR A 180 -14.01 5.98 21.03
C THR A 180 -13.85 7.50 20.94
N ARG A 181 -12.98 8.09 21.77
CA ARG A 181 -12.70 9.53 21.69
C ARG A 181 -11.87 9.81 20.44
N ILE A 182 -11.93 11.05 19.94
CA ILE A 182 -11.03 11.52 18.89
C ILE A 182 -9.58 11.30 19.35
N LYS A 183 -8.75 10.67 18.52
CA LYS A 183 -7.38 10.22 18.85
C LYS A 183 -7.27 9.33 20.10
N GLY A 184 -8.34 8.64 20.48
CA GLY A 184 -8.44 7.87 21.72
C GLY A 184 -8.56 6.35 21.53
N GLY A 185 -8.40 5.84 20.31
CA GLY A 185 -8.61 4.43 19.97
C GLY A 185 -7.44 3.50 20.30
N TYR A 186 -6.26 4.03 20.62
CA TYR A 186 -5.05 3.25 20.91
C TYR A 186 -4.83 3.11 22.43
N PHE A 187 -5.12 1.99 23.09
CA PHE A 187 -5.78 0.76 22.65
C PHE A 187 -6.66 0.20 23.79
N PRO A 188 -7.70 0.94 24.23
CA PRO A 188 -8.49 0.55 25.40
C PRO A 188 -9.17 -0.80 25.17
N THR A 189 -9.27 -1.61 26.23
CA THR A 189 -9.94 -2.92 26.15
C THR A 189 -11.44 -2.74 25.91
N ALA A 190 -12.09 -3.82 25.46
CA ALA A 190 -13.56 -3.92 25.46
C ALA A 190 -14.14 -3.50 26.84
N PRO A 191 -15.30 -2.82 26.87
CA PRO A 191 -16.23 -2.60 25.75
C PRO A 191 -15.97 -1.31 24.92
N TYR A 192 -14.85 -0.60 25.13
CA TYR A 192 -14.50 0.54 24.26
C TYR A 192 -14.16 0.09 22.84
N ASP A 193 -13.37 -0.98 22.72
CA ASP A 193 -13.08 -1.67 21.47
C ASP A 193 -14.23 -2.64 21.15
N GLN A 194 -15.03 -2.31 20.15
CA GLN A 194 -16.22 -3.06 19.71
C GLN A 194 -15.94 -3.92 18.47
N THR A 195 -14.70 -3.89 17.95
CA THR A 195 -14.29 -4.61 16.74
C THR A 195 -13.33 -5.77 17.01
N VAL A 196 -13.12 -6.16 18.28
CA VAL A 196 -12.29 -7.32 18.69
C VAL A 196 -12.63 -8.58 17.90
N ASP A 197 -13.89 -9.02 17.91
CA ASP A 197 -14.30 -10.27 17.26
C ASP A 197 -14.12 -10.20 15.73
N VAL A 198 -14.38 -9.04 15.12
CA VAL A 198 -14.19 -8.82 13.68
C VAL A 198 -12.70 -8.87 13.32
N ARG A 199 -11.83 -8.27 14.14
CA ARG A 199 -10.36 -8.36 13.96
C ARG A 199 -9.85 -9.78 14.16
N ASP A 200 -10.38 -10.54 15.13
CA ASP A 200 -10.00 -11.93 15.33
C ASP A 200 -10.37 -12.79 14.11
N GLU A 201 -11.56 -12.60 13.52
CA GLU A 201 -11.93 -13.28 12.26
C GLU A 201 -11.00 -12.89 11.10
N MET A 202 -10.63 -11.61 10.99
CA MET A 202 -9.66 -11.15 9.99
C MET A 202 -8.31 -11.86 10.17
N ALA A 203 -7.81 -11.93 11.40
CA ALA A 203 -6.56 -12.61 11.73
C ALA A 203 -6.62 -14.11 11.38
N ILE A 204 -7.72 -14.79 11.69
CA ILE A 204 -7.93 -16.21 11.34
C ILE A 204 -7.93 -16.39 9.81
N ASN A 205 -8.64 -15.54 9.08
CA ASN A 205 -8.71 -15.63 7.61
C ASN A 205 -7.34 -15.37 6.96
N LEU A 206 -6.57 -14.40 7.47
CA LEU A 206 -5.20 -14.14 7.02
C LEU A 206 -4.28 -15.34 7.31
N ALA A 207 -4.34 -15.91 8.51
CA ALA A 207 -3.54 -17.09 8.86
C ALA A 207 -3.88 -18.30 7.97
N ASN A 208 -5.16 -18.51 7.68
CA ASN A 208 -5.62 -19.55 6.76
C ASN A 208 -5.14 -19.32 5.31
N ALA A 209 -4.98 -18.05 4.92
CA ALA A 209 -4.39 -17.66 3.63
C ALA A 209 -2.85 -17.72 3.61
N GLY A 210 -2.20 -18.12 4.71
CA GLY A 210 -0.76 -18.33 4.79
C GLY A 210 0.05 -17.18 5.39
N PHE A 211 -0.60 -16.12 5.89
CA PHE A 211 0.10 -15.01 6.54
C PHE A 211 0.67 -15.44 7.90
N ALA A 212 1.94 -15.12 8.14
CA ALA A 212 2.55 -15.22 9.46
C ALA A 212 2.30 -13.92 10.25
N LEU A 213 1.23 -13.90 11.04
CA LEU A 213 0.83 -12.73 11.82
C LEU A 213 1.79 -12.43 12.99
N GLU A 214 2.03 -11.15 13.25
CA GLU A 214 2.85 -10.68 14.36
C GLU A 214 2.00 -10.15 15.52
N ARG A 215 1.11 -9.20 15.23
CA ARG A 215 0.20 -8.56 16.19
C ARG A 215 -0.93 -7.84 15.45
N TYR A 216 -2.00 -7.51 16.16
CA TYR A 216 -3.07 -6.66 15.68
C TYR A 216 -3.71 -5.89 16.82
N HIS A 217 -4.26 -4.71 16.53
CA HIS A 217 -4.87 -3.82 17.51
C HIS A 217 -5.81 -2.80 16.87
N HIS A 218 -6.63 -2.17 17.72
CA HIS A 218 -7.28 -0.92 17.39
C HIS A 218 -6.23 0.20 17.29
N GLU A 219 -6.38 1.07 16.30
CA GLU A 219 -5.49 2.20 16.03
C GLU A 219 -6.00 3.51 16.66
N VAL A 220 -5.27 4.61 16.47
CA VAL A 220 -5.53 5.89 17.18
C VAL A 220 -6.91 6.50 16.91
N GLY A 221 -7.41 6.42 15.68
CA GLY A 221 -8.59 7.15 15.22
C GLY A 221 -9.92 6.61 15.72
N THR A 222 -10.87 7.51 15.97
CA THR A 222 -12.24 7.15 16.37
C THR A 222 -13.00 6.41 15.27
N GLY A 223 -14.00 5.60 15.64
CA GLY A 223 -14.91 5.01 14.65
C GLY A 223 -14.32 3.79 13.94
N GLY A 224 -13.37 3.10 14.58
CA GLY A 224 -12.93 1.78 14.16
C GLY A 224 -11.65 1.75 13.33
N GLN A 225 -10.63 2.59 13.58
CA GLN A 225 -9.31 2.42 12.96
C GLN A 225 -8.62 1.14 13.46
N GLN A 226 -7.97 0.39 12.58
CA GLN A 226 -7.35 -0.91 12.88
C GLN A 226 -5.97 -1.06 12.19
N GLU A 227 -5.14 -1.92 12.75
CA GLU A 227 -3.89 -2.40 12.15
C GLU A 227 -3.71 -3.90 12.44
N ILE A 228 -3.28 -4.66 11.42
CA ILE A 228 -2.89 -6.07 11.54
C ILE A 228 -1.54 -6.24 10.84
N ASN A 229 -0.53 -6.66 11.59
CA ASN A 229 0.83 -6.81 11.08
C ASN A 229 1.15 -8.26 10.81
N TYR A 230 1.85 -8.48 9.70
CA TYR A 230 2.34 -9.77 9.27
C TYR A 230 3.80 -9.65 8.87
N ARG A 231 4.47 -10.80 8.85
CA ARG A 231 5.88 -10.90 8.54
C ARG A 231 6.18 -10.33 7.15
N PHE A 232 7.28 -9.60 7.05
CA PHE A 232 7.83 -9.11 5.78
C PHE A 232 8.08 -10.23 4.75
N ASN A 233 8.21 -9.84 3.50
CA ASN A 233 8.53 -10.73 2.38
C ASN A 233 9.48 -10.03 1.38
N THR A 234 9.89 -10.71 0.31
CA THR A 234 10.60 -10.06 -0.81
C THR A 234 9.70 -9.03 -1.51
N LEU A 235 10.25 -8.12 -2.28
CA LEU A 235 9.55 -6.96 -2.83
C LEU A 235 8.27 -7.36 -3.60
N LEU A 236 8.36 -8.28 -4.55
CA LEU A 236 7.21 -8.72 -5.34
C LEU A 236 6.16 -9.38 -4.44
N HIS A 237 6.57 -10.33 -3.61
CA HIS A 237 5.65 -11.08 -2.78
C HIS A 237 5.06 -10.25 -1.64
N ALA A 238 5.76 -9.25 -1.12
CA ALA A 238 5.21 -8.31 -0.15
C ALA A 238 4.11 -7.43 -0.77
N ALA A 239 4.27 -7.05 -2.05
CA ALA A 239 3.23 -6.34 -2.78
C ALA A 239 2.04 -7.27 -3.11
N ASP A 240 2.29 -8.54 -3.43
CA ASP A 240 1.25 -9.56 -3.52
C ASP A 240 0.50 -9.69 -2.18
N ASP A 241 1.22 -9.77 -1.06
CA ASP A 241 0.65 -9.90 0.28
C ASP A 241 -0.26 -8.71 0.61
N ILE A 242 0.09 -7.47 0.21
CA ILE A 242 -0.78 -6.30 0.42
C ILE A 242 -2.11 -6.41 -0.34
N GLN A 243 -2.12 -6.90 -1.58
CA GLN A 243 -3.37 -7.07 -2.33
C GLN A 243 -4.26 -8.14 -1.67
N THR A 244 -3.66 -9.27 -1.28
CA THR A 244 -4.37 -10.36 -0.60
C THR A 244 -4.89 -9.91 0.77
N PHE A 245 -4.10 -9.12 1.51
CA PHE A 245 -4.48 -8.51 2.77
C PHE A 245 -5.71 -7.62 2.60
N LYS A 246 -5.66 -6.65 1.67
CA LYS A 246 -6.79 -5.75 1.38
C LYS A 246 -8.05 -6.52 0.99
N TYR A 247 -7.91 -7.59 0.20
CA TYR A 247 -9.00 -8.48 -0.17
C TYR A 247 -9.63 -9.16 1.04
N ILE A 248 -8.82 -9.77 1.91
CA ILE A 248 -9.30 -10.49 3.10
C ILE A 248 -9.97 -9.55 4.10
N ILE A 249 -9.37 -8.39 4.38
CA ILE A 249 -9.94 -7.39 5.30
C ILE A 249 -11.29 -6.90 4.79
N LYS A 250 -11.39 -6.50 3.51
CA LYS A 250 -12.64 -5.97 2.93
C LYS A 250 -13.77 -7.01 2.94
N ASN A 251 -13.49 -8.25 2.57
CA ASN A 251 -14.51 -9.30 2.53
C ASN A 251 -14.91 -9.78 3.93
N THR A 252 -13.98 -9.83 4.88
CA THR A 252 -14.31 -10.15 6.28
C THR A 252 -15.17 -9.05 6.89
N ALA A 253 -14.89 -7.77 6.61
CA ALA A 253 -15.73 -6.66 7.03
C ALA A 253 -17.15 -6.77 6.43
N ALA A 254 -17.26 -7.00 5.12
CA ALA A 254 -18.54 -7.13 4.44
C ALA A 254 -19.40 -8.29 4.98
N LYS A 255 -18.78 -9.44 5.25
CA LYS A 255 -19.44 -10.61 5.87
C LYS A 255 -20.00 -10.29 7.27
N ASN A 256 -19.37 -9.36 7.98
CA ASN A 256 -19.79 -8.89 9.30
C ASN A 256 -20.69 -7.63 9.25
N GLY A 257 -21.25 -7.29 8.08
CA GLY A 257 -22.15 -6.13 7.93
C GLY A 257 -21.44 -4.78 8.08
N LYS A 258 -20.13 -4.74 7.88
CA LYS A 258 -19.29 -3.53 7.94
C LYS A 258 -18.69 -3.23 6.56
N THR A 259 -18.07 -2.06 6.45
CA THR A 259 -17.30 -1.67 5.27
C THR A 259 -15.89 -1.23 5.69
N ALA A 260 -14.88 -1.85 5.08
CA ALA A 260 -13.48 -1.50 5.32
C ALA A 260 -12.97 -0.51 4.26
N THR A 261 -12.27 0.53 4.69
CA THR A 261 -11.56 1.44 3.79
C THR A 261 -10.08 1.59 4.16
N PHE A 262 -9.25 1.65 3.13
CA PHE A 262 -7.81 1.89 3.20
C PHE A 262 -7.46 3.31 2.72
N MET A 263 -8.46 4.19 2.58
CA MET A 263 -8.21 5.55 2.12
C MET A 263 -7.36 6.32 3.15
N PRO A 264 -6.45 7.21 2.73
CA PRO A 264 -5.48 7.82 3.64
C PRO A 264 -6.11 8.69 4.73
N LYS A 265 -7.22 9.36 4.43
CA LYS A 265 -7.86 10.30 5.36
C LYS A 265 -9.39 10.27 5.22
N PRO A 266 -10.08 9.31 5.86
CA PRO A 266 -11.54 9.23 5.85
C PRO A 266 -12.20 10.22 6.82
N LEU A 267 -11.51 10.61 7.90
CA LEU A 267 -12.04 11.47 8.95
C LEU A 267 -11.21 12.76 9.07
N ALA A 268 -11.85 13.91 8.90
CA ALA A 268 -11.24 15.20 9.18
C ALA A 268 -11.01 15.37 10.69
N GLY A 269 -9.83 15.85 11.09
CA GLY A 269 -9.51 16.12 12.50
C GLY A 269 -9.15 14.89 13.35
N ASP A 270 -9.09 13.68 12.78
CA ASP A 270 -8.57 12.47 13.46
C ASP A 270 -7.42 11.82 12.65
N ASN A 271 -6.82 10.75 13.16
CA ASN A 271 -5.70 10.07 12.50
C ASN A 271 -6.08 9.50 11.12
N GLY A 272 -5.16 9.59 10.16
CA GLY A 272 -5.30 8.95 8.85
C GLY A 272 -4.75 7.53 8.85
N SER A 273 -4.95 6.80 7.75
CA SER A 273 -4.39 5.46 7.52
C SER A 273 -3.08 5.53 6.74
N GLY A 274 -1.98 5.08 7.35
CA GLY A 274 -0.68 4.88 6.71
C GLY A 274 -0.45 3.46 6.17
N MET A 275 0.64 3.32 5.43
CA MET A 275 1.24 2.05 5.04
C MET A 275 2.74 2.09 5.38
N HIS A 276 3.10 2.01 6.66
CA HIS A 276 4.50 2.14 7.04
C HIS A 276 5.32 1.02 6.41
N ALA A 277 6.32 1.39 5.60
CA ALA A 277 7.11 0.45 4.80
C ALA A 277 8.47 0.23 5.45
N HIS A 278 8.62 -0.90 6.14
CA HIS A 278 9.88 -1.38 6.68
C HIS A 278 10.73 -2.01 5.59
N GLN A 279 11.99 -1.59 5.45
CA GLN A 279 12.87 -2.01 4.35
C GLN A 279 14.25 -2.47 4.84
N SER A 280 14.79 -3.54 4.24
CA SER A 280 16.17 -3.98 4.47
C SER A 280 16.76 -4.71 3.28
N LEU A 281 18.03 -4.42 2.97
CA LEU A 281 18.79 -5.15 1.95
C LEU A 281 19.59 -6.31 2.56
N TRP A 282 19.65 -7.40 1.81
CA TRP A 282 20.34 -8.63 2.17
C TRP A 282 21.19 -9.13 0.99
N LYS A 283 22.28 -9.82 1.31
CA LYS A 283 23.15 -10.48 0.34
C LYS A 283 23.70 -11.77 0.90
N ASP A 284 23.59 -12.85 0.13
CA ASP A 284 24.04 -14.20 0.51
C ASP A 284 23.52 -14.61 1.89
N GLY A 285 22.25 -14.27 2.19
CA GLY A 285 21.59 -14.51 3.47
C GLY A 285 22.08 -13.67 4.66
N LYS A 286 22.86 -12.60 4.43
CA LYS A 286 23.37 -11.69 5.46
C LYS A 286 22.74 -10.30 5.36
N PRO A 287 22.38 -9.66 6.50
CA PRO A 287 21.79 -8.32 6.50
C PRO A 287 22.86 -7.27 6.18
N LEU A 288 22.51 -6.28 5.37
CA LEU A 288 23.43 -5.20 4.97
C LEU A 288 23.24 -3.89 5.73
N PHE A 289 22.15 -3.74 6.48
CA PHE A 289 21.75 -2.46 7.07
C PHE A 289 22.35 -2.18 8.45
N HIS A 290 23.04 -3.14 9.06
CA HIS A 290 23.54 -3.03 10.42
C HIS A 290 25.03 -2.70 10.48
N ASP A 291 25.38 -1.72 11.31
CA ASP A 291 26.74 -1.43 11.78
C ASP A 291 26.66 -0.83 13.18
N GLU A 292 27.38 -1.41 14.16
CA GLU A 292 27.36 -0.95 15.55
C GLU A 292 27.93 0.47 15.72
N ALA A 293 28.84 0.90 14.84
CA ALA A 293 29.48 2.21 14.92
C ALA A 293 28.61 3.34 14.33
N GLY A 294 27.62 3.00 13.51
CA GLY A 294 26.77 3.96 12.84
C GLY A 294 25.66 4.53 13.71
N TYR A 295 25.17 5.72 13.35
CA TYR A 295 24.00 6.30 14.00
C TYR A 295 22.83 5.32 13.97
N ALA A 296 22.16 5.14 15.12
CA ALA A 296 21.07 4.19 15.31
C ALA A 296 21.40 2.73 14.89
N GLY A 297 22.68 2.37 14.83
CA GLY A 297 23.16 1.05 14.41
C GLY A 297 23.05 0.80 12.90
N LEU A 298 23.09 1.86 12.08
CA LEU A 298 22.98 1.79 10.62
C LEU A 298 24.34 1.72 9.93
N SER A 299 24.47 0.83 8.95
CA SER A 299 25.63 0.81 8.05
C SER A 299 25.65 2.00 7.09
N ASP A 300 26.78 2.21 6.42
CA ASP A 300 26.89 3.16 5.31
C ASP A 300 25.89 2.85 4.19
N ILE A 301 25.67 1.56 3.87
CA ILE A 301 24.66 1.15 2.87
C ILE A 301 23.28 1.64 3.29
N ALA A 302 22.88 1.41 4.53
CA ALA A 302 21.58 1.87 5.02
C ALA A 302 21.48 3.40 5.02
N ARG A 303 22.55 4.10 5.42
CA ARG A 303 22.59 5.56 5.42
C ARG A 303 22.44 6.14 4.01
N TYR A 304 23.16 5.59 3.03
CA TYR A 304 23.05 6.01 1.64
C TYR A 304 21.69 5.66 1.02
N TYR A 305 21.14 4.51 1.37
CA TYR A 305 19.79 4.11 0.96
C TYR A 305 18.73 5.11 1.48
N ILE A 306 18.86 5.56 2.74
CA ILE A 306 18.03 6.64 3.29
C ILE A 306 18.23 7.94 2.50
N GLY A 307 19.48 8.31 2.20
CA GLY A 307 19.79 9.50 1.40
C GLY A 307 19.13 9.49 0.03
N GLY A 308 19.12 8.35 -0.65
CA GLY A 308 18.44 8.16 -1.93
C GLY A 308 16.93 8.36 -1.83
N ILE A 309 16.25 7.69 -0.88
CA ILE A 309 14.80 7.87 -0.67
C ILE A 309 14.45 9.33 -0.36
N LEU A 310 15.23 10.00 0.50
CA LEU A 310 14.95 11.39 0.87
C LEU A 310 15.20 12.37 -0.29
N LYS A 311 16.25 12.14 -1.10
CA LYS A 311 16.55 12.93 -2.30
C LYS A 311 15.42 12.84 -3.32
N HIS A 312 14.92 11.63 -3.56
CA HIS A 312 13.90 11.33 -4.57
C HIS A 312 12.47 11.32 -4.01
N ALA A 313 12.27 11.80 -2.77
CA ALA A 313 10.99 11.65 -2.08
C ALA A 313 9.82 12.23 -2.86
N GLY A 314 10.00 13.36 -3.55
CA GLY A 314 8.93 13.97 -4.36
C GLY A 314 8.39 13.02 -5.45
N ALA A 315 9.29 12.39 -6.21
CA ALA A 315 8.94 11.42 -7.24
C ALA A 315 8.41 10.10 -6.64
N VAL A 316 9.02 9.60 -5.56
CA VAL A 316 8.57 8.39 -4.87
C VAL A 316 7.13 8.55 -4.35
N LEU A 317 6.79 9.71 -3.80
CA LEU A 317 5.46 10.02 -3.28
C LEU A 317 4.38 10.00 -4.38
N ALA A 318 4.74 10.22 -5.65
CA ALA A 318 3.79 10.05 -6.75
C ALA A 318 3.25 8.61 -6.87
N PHE A 319 4.01 7.60 -6.40
CA PHE A 319 3.60 6.19 -6.36
C PHE A 319 3.16 5.73 -4.96
N THR A 320 3.78 6.24 -3.89
CA THR A 320 3.49 5.80 -2.51
C THR A 320 2.35 6.58 -1.84
N ASN A 321 2.02 7.76 -2.36
CA ASN A 321 0.93 8.62 -1.91
C ASN A 321 0.10 9.10 -3.11
N PRO A 322 -0.44 8.17 -3.91
CA PRO A 322 -0.78 8.44 -5.30
C PRO A 322 -2.17 9.04 -5.51
N THR A 323 -2.85 9.54 -4.46
CA THR A 323 -4.21 10.05 -4.56
C THR A 323 -4.35 11.45 -3.99
N LEU A 324 -5.38 12.19 -4.40
CA LEU A 324 -5.69 13.48 -3.79
C LEU A 324 -5.90 13.36 -2.26
N ASN A 325 -6.51 12.26 -1.81
CA ASN A 325 -6.78 12.04 -0.39
C ASN A 325 -5.52 11.77 0.45
N SER A 326 -4.43 11.28 -0.18
CA SER A 326 -3.11 11.14 0.46
C SER A 326 -2.61 12.46 1.07
N TYR A 327 -2.85 13.58 0.38
CA TYR A 327 -2.39 14.90 0.82
C TYR A 327 -3.31 15.57 1.83
N HIS A 328 -4.44 14.94 2.18
CA HIS A 328 -5.18 15.27 3.40
C HIS A 328 -4.64 14.52 4.63
N ARG A 329 -3.89 13.43 4.43
CA ARG A 329 -3.13 12.75 5.49
C ARG A 329 -1.79 13.44 5.74
N LEU A 330 -1.03 13.76 4.69
CA LEU A 330 0.28 14.41 4.74
C LEU A 330 0.19 15.90 5.12
N VAL A 331 -0.34 16.18 6.31
CA VAL A 331 -0.45 17.52 6.90
C VAL A 331 0.12 17.51 8.33
N PRO A 332 0.59 18.64 8.87
CA PRO A 332 1.09 18.71 10.25
C PRO A 332 0.06 18.21 11.30
N GLY A 333 0.52 17.56 12.38
CA GLY A 333 -0.29 17.32 13.60
C GLY A 333 -0.98 15.95 13.76
N PHE A 334 -0.78 15.00 12.83
CA PHE A 334 -1.45 13.68 12.85
C PHE A 334 -0.51 12.48 12.68
N GLU A 335 0.73 12.56 13.19
CA GLU A 335 1.79 11.54 12.99
C GLU A 335 2.15 11.24 11.51
N ALA A 336 1.71 12.10 10.59
CA ALA A 336 2.02 12.01 9.18
C ALA A 336 3.31 12.79 8.86
N PRO A 337 4.27 12.18 8.14
CA PRO A 337 5.57 12.81 7.94
C PRO A 337 5.59 13.70 6.69
N ILE A 338 5.65 15.01 6.91
CA ILE A 338 5.95 15.99 5.86
C ILE A 338 7.42 16.42 5.85
N ASN A 339 8.13 16.17 6.96
CA ASN A 339 9.53 16.52 7.14
C ASN A 339 10.41 15.39 6.58
N LEU A 340 11.14 15.65 5.49
CA LEU A 340 12.02 14.69 4.82
C LEU A 340 13.35 14.52 5.58
N VAL A 341 13.25 14.05 6.82
CA VAL A 341 14.37 13.71 7.68
C VAL A 341 14.25 12.28 8.15
N TYR A 342 15.36 11.74 8.66
CA TYR A 342 15.38 10.48 9.36
C TYR A 342 15.73 10.67 10.84
N SER A 343 15.20 9.79 11.68
CA SER A 343 15.49 9.80 13.12
C SER A 343 15.16 8.45 13.76
N GLN A 344 15.93 8.08 14.78
CA GLN A 344 15.63 6.92 15.60
C GLN A 344 14.40 7.20 16.48
N ARG A 345 13.50 6.23 16.62
CA ARG A 345 12.31 6.29 17.50
C ARG A 345 11.25 7.36 17.14
N ASN A 346 11.60 8.41 16.41
CA ASN A 346 10.75 9.56 16.15
C ASN A 346 9.68 9.27 15.09
N ARG A 347 8.40 9.35 15.49
CA ARG A 347 7.25 9.12 14.59
C ARG A 347 6.88 10.33 13.71
N SER A 348 7.45 11.51 14.00
CA SER A 348 7.24 12.73 13.20
C SER A 348 8.16 12.81 11.97
N ALA A 349 9.20 11.96 11.90
CA ALA A 349 10.14 11.89 10.79
C ALA A 349 9.61 11.04 9.63
N ALA A 350 10.00 11.38 8.39
CA ALA A 350 9.69 10.58 7.20
C ALA A 350 10.26 9.17 7.28
N ILE A 351 11.54 9.04 7.66
CA ILE A 351 12.16 7.72 7.85
C ILE A 351 12.48 7.54 9.33
N ARG A 352 11.79 6.60 9.96
CA ARG A 352 12.07 6.19 11.33
C ARG A 352 13.03 5.02 11.34
N ILE A 353 13.93 4.97 12.33
CA ILE A 353 14.74 3.78 12.62
C ILE A 353 14.15 3.09 13.86
N PRO A 354 13.51 1.92 13.71
CA PRO A 354 12.97 1.18 14.84
C PRO A 354 14.07 0.73 15.82
N ILE A 355 13.77 0.79 17.13
CA ILE A 355 14.66 0.26 18.16
C ILE A 355 14.55 -1.26 18.17
N THR A 356 15.58 -1.93 17.68
CA THR A 356 15.63 -3.40 17.52
C THR A 356 16.78 -4.06 18.28
N GLY A 357 17.44 -3.30 19.16
CA GLY A 357 18.62 -3.75 19.89
C GLY A 357 19.82 -3.95 18.97
N SER A 358 20.71 -4.87 19.34
CA SER A 358 21.95 -5.19 18.64
C SER A 358 21.85 -6.33 17.62
N ASN A 359 20.64 -6.85 17.36
CA ASN A 359 20.47 -7.95 16.40
C ASN A 359 20.59 -7.41 14.96
N PRO A 360 21.63 -7.78 14.19
CA PRO A 360 21.82 -7.27 12.83
C PRO A 360 20.66 -7.62 11.90
N LYS A 361 20.04 -8.79 12.11
CA LYS A 361 18.93 -9.29 11.27
C LYS A 361 17.63 -8.49 11.45
N ALA A 362 17.50 -7.75 12.54
CA ALA A 362 16.31 -6.94 12.81
C ALA A 362 16.48 -5.47 12.38
N LYS A 363 17.70 -5.05 12.00
CA LYS A 363 17.99 -3.67 11.60
C LYS A 363 17.36 -3.38 10.23
N ARG A 364 16.60 -2.30 10.18
CA ARG A 364 15.81 -1.86 9.03
C ARG A 364 15.50 -0.38 9.15
N ILE A 365 15.02 0.20 8.06
CA ILE A 365 14.42 1.54 8.06
C ILE A 365 12.89 1.39 7.98
N GLU A 366 12.15 2.40 8.41
CA GLU A 366 10.68 2.48 8.30
C GLU A 366 10.33 3.79 7.60
N PHE A 367 9.93 3.72 6.32
CA PHE A 367 9.41 4.89 5.61
C PHE A 367 7.92 5.04 5.91
N ARG A 368 7.56 6.15 6.56
CA ARG A 368 6.22 6.34 7.15
C ARG A 368 5.25 7.13 6.26
N ALA A 369 5.78 7.77 5.22
CA ALA A 369 4.97 8.56 4.30
C ALA A 369 3.95 7.73 3.50
N PRO A 370 4.27 6.53 2.98
CA PRO A 370 3.35 5.77 2.14
C PRO A 370 1.99 5.54 2.78
N ASP A 371 0.97 5.41 1.95
CA ASP A 371 -0.39 5.04 2.34
C ASP A 371 -0.96 3.93 1.42
N PRO A 372 -2.00 3.19 1.85
CA PRO A 372 -2.45 2.00 1.13
C PRO A 372 -3.43 2.31 -0.02
N SER A 373 -3.41 3.54 -0.55
CA SER A 373 -4.41 4.04 -1.50
C SER A 373 -4.17 3.67 -2.96
N GLY A 374 -2.94 3.31 -3.35
CA GLY A 374 -2.63 2.93 -4.72
C GLY A 374 -1.96 1.58 -4.87
N ASN A 375 -0.96 1.55 -5.75
CA ASN A 375 -0.35 0.34 -6.27
C ASN A 375 0.90 -0.06 -5.46
N PRO A 376 0.86 -1.16 -4.66
CA PRO A 376 2.00 -1.54 -3.83
C PRO A 376 3.22 -1.96 -4.64
N TYR A 377 3.03 -2.54 -5.84
CA TYR A 377 4.14 -2.99 -6.68
C TYR A 377 4.99 -1.81 -7.16
N PHE A 378 4.35 -0.76 -7.68
CA PHE A 378 5.04 0.47 -8.07
C PHE A 378 5.63 1.22 -6.87
N GLY A 379 4.88 1.34 -5.79
CA GLY A 379 5.37 2.01 -4.58
C GLY A 379 6.63 1.35 -4.01
N PHE A 380 6.65 0.01 -3.94
CA PHE A 380 7.80 -0.73 -3.40
C PHE A 380 9.01 -0.69 -4.35
N ALA A 381 8.77 -0.85 -5.65
CA ALA A 381 9.82 -0.70 -6.67
C ALA A 381 10.44 0.71 -6.64
N ALA A 382 9.62 1.77 -6.63
CA ALA A 382 10.10 3.16 -6.58
C ALA A 382 10.92 3.44 -5.31
N MET A 383 10.46 2.98 -4.14
CA MET A 383 11.22 3.11 -2.89
C MET A 383 12.59 2.41 -2.97
N MET A 384 12.63 1.19 -3.51
CA MET A 384 13.89 0.44 -3.62
C MET A 384 14.84 1.10 -4.60
N LEU A 385 14.38 1.47 -5.79
CA LEU A 385 15.21 2.10 -6.81
C LEU A 385 15.78 3.44 -6.32
N ALA A 386 14.98 4.26 -5.63
CA ALA A 386 15.46 5.49 -4.99
C ALA A 386 16.57 5.20 -3.98
N GLY A 387 16.40 4.18 -3.13
CA GLY A 387 17.41 3.76 -2.18
C GLY A 387 18.69 3.23 -2.85
N LEU A 388 18.57 2.49 -3.96
CA LEU A 388 19.71 2.00 -4.74
C LEU A 388 20.48 3.12 -5.41
N ASP A 389 19.81 4.13 -5.97
CA ASP A 389 20.48 5.35 -6.47
C ASP A 389 21.30 6.01 -5.35
N GLY A 390 20.68 6.11 -4.16
CA GLY A 390 21.32 6.50 -2.90
C GLY A 390 22.66 5.81 -2.67
N VAL A 391 22.65 4.47 -2.68
CA VAL A 391 23.84 3.64 -2.45
C VAL A 391 24.88 3.80 -3.56
N LYS A 392 24.47 3.82 -4.83
CA LYS A 392 25.38 3.95 -5.99
C LYS A 392 26.11 5.28 -6.00
N ASN A 393 25.38 6.36 -5.72
CA ASN A 393 25.90 7.72 -5.74
C ASN A 393 26.41 8.21 -4.38
N ARG A 394 26.34 7.36 -3.35
CA ARG A 394 26.72 7.67 -1.95
C ARG A 394 26.07 8.95 -1.44
N ILE A 395 24.77 9.08 -1.70
CA ILE A 395 24.00 10.26 -1.35
C ILE A 395 23.86 10.30 0.18
N GLU A 396 24.47 11.31 0.81
CA GLU A 396 24.36 11.50 2.24
C GLU A 396 23.02 12.17 2.58
N PRO A 397 22.18 11.59 3.47
CA PRO A 397 21.01 12.26 3.97
C PRO A 397 21.42 13.47 4.84
N HIS A 398 20.53 14.45 4.97
CA HIS A 398 20.68 15.50 5.99
C HIS A 398 20.87 14.88 7.38
N ALA A 399 21.61 15.55 8.26
CA ALA A 399 21.85 15.07 9.62
C ALA A 399 20.52 14.69 10.32
N PRO A 400 20.50 13.60 11.10
CA PRO A 400 19.27 13.14 11.75
C PRO A 400 18.81 14.15 12.79
N VAL A 401 17.49 14.28 12.95
CA VAL A 401 16.87 15.26 13.86
C VAL A 401 16.11 14.53 14.97
N ASP A 402 16.78 14.35 16.11
CA ASP A 402 16.24 13.67 17.31
C ASP A 402 15.48 14.64 18.24
N LYS A 403 14.55 15.39 17.65
CA LYS A 403 13.65 16.33 18.34
C LYS A 403 12.22 16.10 17.88
N ASP A 404 11.24 16.55 18.66
CA ASP A 404 9.88 16.64 18.16
C ASP A 404 9.84 17.65 17.00
N LEU A 405 9.57 17.16 15.78
CA LEU A 405 9.61 17.98 14.57
C LEU A 405 8.44 18.95 14.48
N TYR A 406 7.38 18.74 15.27
CA TYR A 406 6.23 19.63 15.30
C TYR A 406 6.48 20.88 16.16
N GLU A 407 7.43 20.81 17.09
CA GLU A 407 7.75 21.88 18.06
C GLU A 407 9.09 22.56 17.74
N LEU A 408 9.63 22.37 16.54
CA LEU A 408 10.86 23.02 16.13
C LEU A 408 10.67 24.54 16.02
N PRO A 409 11.67 25.34 16.45
CA PRO A 409 11.67 26.76 16.18
C PRO A 409 11.52 27.02 14.67
N PRO A 410 10.75 28.04 14.22
CA PRO A 410 10.47 28.27 12.81
C PRO A 410 11.71 28.35 11.90
N ALA A 411 12.82 28.89 12.41
CA ALA A 411 14.08 28.96 11.68
C ALA A 411 14.75 27.59 11.47
N GLU A 412 14.62 26.67 12.43
CA GLU A 412 15.14 25.29 12.31
C GLU A 412 14.23 24.45 11.41
N ALA A 413 12.91 24.62 11.51
CA ALA A 413 11.93 23.96 10.65
C ALA A 413 12.09 24.37 9.16
N ALA A 414 12.40 25.64 8.88
CA ALA A 414 12.58 26.14 7.52
C ALA A 414 13.79 25.54 6.79
N ALA A 415 14.76 24.99 7.52
CA ALA A 415 15.93 24.32 6.95
C ALA A 415 15.67 22.85 6.57
N ILE A 416 14.51 22.29 6.96
CA ILE A 416 14.16 20.90 6.72
C ILE A 416 13.41 20.79 5.38
N PRO A 417 13.91 19.99 4.41
CA PRO A 417 13.19 19.73 3.18
C PRO A 417 11.80 19.14 3.48
N GLN A 418 10.80 19.65 2.78
CA GLN A 418 9.41 19.23 2.94
C GLN A 418 8.99 18.34 1.79
N ALA A 419 8.13 17.37 2.08
CA ALA A 419 7.41 16.61 1.07
C ALA A 419 6.49 17.54 0.25
N PRO A 420 6.20 17.21 -1.02
CA PRO A 420 5.16 17.90 -1.76
C PRO A 420 3.82 17.86 -1.02
N THR A 421 3.07 18.95 -1.10
CA THR A 421 1.80 19.13 -0.38
C THR A 421 0.57 18.82 -1.23
N SER A 422 0.75 18.34 -2.46
CA SER A 422 -0.32 17.91 -3.35
C SER A 422 0.13 16.80 -4.29
N LEU A 423 -0.87 16.11 -4.86
CA LEU A 423 -0.63 15.09 -5.88
C LEU A 423 0.04 15.70 -7.10
N GLU A 424 -0.44 16.85 -7.58
CA GLU A 424 0.16 17.55 -8.72
C GLU A 424 1.64 17.89 -8.50
N SER A 425 2.01 18.35 -7.30
CA SER A 425 3.41 18.65 -7.00
C SER A 425 4.28 17.40 -6.97
N SER A 426 3.75 16.25 -6.58
CA SER A 426 4.49 14.98 -6.62
C SER A 426 4.58 14.42 -8.04
N LEU A 427 3.53 14.53 -8.85
CA LEU A 427 3.56 14.14 -10.27
C LEU A 427 4.55 15.00 -11.06
N LYS A 428 4.61 16.30 -10.76
CA LYS A 428 5.62 17.19 -11.33
C LYS A 428 7.03 16.78 -10.91
N ALA A 429 7.23 16.44 -9.63
CA ALA A 429 8.52 15.92 -9.17
C ALA A 429 8.90 14.60 -9.87
N LEU A 430 7.93 13.71 -10.14
CA LEU A 430 8.15 12.51 -10.93
C LEU A 430 8.57 12.81 -12.38
N GLU A 431 7.91 13.77 -13.03
CA GLU A 431 8.27 14.21 -14.38
C GLU A 431 9.70 14.79 -14.43
N GLU A 432 10.09 15.57 -13.42
CA GLU A 432 11.41 16.21 -13.33
C GLU A 432 12.54 15.26 -12.85
N ASP A 433 12.20 14.17 -12.15
CA ASP A 433 13.13 13.26 -11.47
C ASP A 433 12.68 11.79 -11.59
N SER A 434 12.78 11.23 -12.81
CA SER A 434 12.40 9.84 -13.12
C SER A 434 13.57 8.94 -13.51
N SER A 435 14.77 9.48 -13.70
CA SER A 435 15.92 8.72 -14.22
C SER A 435 16.32 7.54 -13.34
N PHE A 436 16.20 7.67 -12.01
CA PHE A 436 16.50 6.58 -11.09
C PHE A 436 15.50 5.40 -11.20
N LEU A 437 14.30 5.63 -11.75
CA LEU A 437 13.27 4.62 -11.96
C LEU A 437 13.49 3.84 -13.27
N THR A 438 13.98 4.52 -14.31
CA THR A 438 14.18 3.94 -15.64
C THR A 438 15.49 3.18 -15.78
N GLU A 439 16.37 3.30 -14.80
CA GLU A 439 17.55 2.48 -14.63
C GLU A 439 17.24 0.97 -14.72
N GLY A 440 17.90 0.26 -15.64
CA GLY A 440 17.69 -1.17 -15.88
C GLY A 440 16.34 -1.52 -16.52
N ASP A 441 15.68 -0.55 -17.16
CA ASP A 441 14.37 -0.68 -17.81
C ASP A 441 13.28 -1.20 -16.85
N VAL A 442 13.43 -0.93 -15.55
CA VAL A 442 12.49 -1.38 -14.51
C VAL A 442 11.16 -0.66 -14.67
N PHE A 443 11.16 0.67 -14.58
CA PHE A 443 10.09 1.51 -15.11
C PHE A 443 10.44 1.93 -16.53
N THR A 444 9.46 1.96 -17.41
CA THR A 444 9.64 2.46 -18.78
C THR A 444 9.05 3.86 -18.90
N GLU A 445 9.52 4.63 -19.87
CA GLU A 445 8.96 5.96 -20.18
C GLU A 445 7.45 5.86 -20.48
N ASP A 446 7.03 4.83 -21.24
CA ASP A 446 5.61 4.62 -21.56
C ASP A 446 4.73 4.40 -20.32
N LEU A 447 5.25 3.71 -19.30
CA LEU A 447 4.54 3.51 -18.03
C LEU A 447 4.43 4.83 -17.28
N ILE A 448 5.51 5.59 -17.17
CA ILE A 448 5.52 6.86 -16.45
C ILE A 448 4.56 7.86 -17.10
N ASP A 449 4.62 8.01 -18.42
CA ASP A 449 3.73 8.89 -19.18
C ASP A 449 2.26 8.47 -19.03
N THR A 450 1.97 7.18 -19.16
CA THR A 450 0.61 6.64 -18.98
C THR A 450 0.10 6.89 -17.56
N TYR A 451 0.97 6.71 -16.55
CA TYR A 451 0.63 6.94 -15.15
C TYR A 451 0.33 8.41 -14.87
N LEU A 452 1.20 9.33 -15.33
CA LEU A 452 1.01 10.78 -15.21
C LEU A 452 -0.32 11.20 -15.85
N GLN A 453 -0.54 10.81 -17.11
CA GLN A 453 -1.77 11.13 -17.85
C GLN A 453 -3.01 10.60 -17.12
N TYR A 454 -2.97 9.34 -16.66
CA TYR A 454 -4.07 8.75 -15.91
C TYR A 454 -4.45 9.57 -14.68
N LYS A 455 -3.45 9.99 -13.87
CA LYS A 455 -3.68 10.77 -12.65
C LYS A 455 -4.27 12.14 -12.95
N TYR A 456 -3.80 12.81 -13.99
CA TYR A 456 -4.36 14.10 -14.40
C TYR A 456 -5.80 13.97 -14.90
N ASP A 457 -6.07 13.02 -15.78
CA ASP A 457 -7.38 12.90 -16.43
C ASP A 457 -8.47 12.33 -15.53
N ASN A 458 -8.11 11.41 -14.63
CA ASN A 458 -9.09 10.63 -13.86
C ASN A 458 -9.23 11.07 -12.40
N GLU A 459 -8.25 11.78 -11.84
CA GLU A 459 -8.30 12.23 -10.45
C GLU A 459 -8.30 13.75 -10.34
N ILE A 460 -7.29 14.42 -10.90
CA ILE A 460 -7.09 15.87 -10.72
C ILE A 460 -8.11 16.70 -11.50
N ALA A 461 -8.19 16.52 -12.82
CA ALA A 461 -9.05 17.34 -13.67
C ALA A 461 -10.54 17.19 -13.31
N PRO A 462 -11.09 15.98 -13.05
CA PRO A 462 -12.47 15.83 -12.63
C PRO A 462 -12.76 16.51 -11.29
N THR A 463 -11.83 16.46 -10.33
CA THR A 463 -12.01 17.08 -9.01
C THR A 463 -12.06 18.60 -9.08
N ARG A 464 -11.25 19.22 -9.95
CA ARG A 464 -11.26 20.69 -10.16
C ARG A 464 -12.60 21.23 -10.65
N LEU A 465 -13.42 20.40 -11.28
CA LEU A 465 -14.75 20.76 -11.77
C LEU A 465 -15.84 20.66 -10.70
N ARG A 466 -15.50 20.24 -9.47
CA ARG A 466 -16.45 19.95 -8.40
C ARG A 466 -16.21 20.87 -7.20
N PRO A 467 -17.03 21.90 -7.00
CA PRO A 467 -16.98 22.71 -5.78
C PRO A 467 -17.15 21.85 -4.53
N THR A 468 -16.37 22.13 -3.50
CA THR A 468 -16.42 21.41 -2.22
C THR A 468 -17.39 22.07 -1.24
N PRO A 469 -17.97 21.33 -0.27
CA PRO A 469 -18.81 21.94 0.78
C PRO A 469 -18.11 23.07 1.55
N GLN A 470 -16.79 22.98 1.75
CA GLN A 470 -16.01 24.01 2.43
C GLN A 470 -15.99 25.35 1.67
N GLU A 471 -16.02 25.33 0.32
CA GLU A 471 -16.06 26.55 -0.49
C GLU A 471 -17.37 27.33 -0.32
N PHE A 472 -18.49 26.65 -0.04
CA PHE A 472 -19.76 27.33 0.25
C PHE A 472 -19.70 28.08 1.59
N GLU A 473 -19.02 27.53 2.60
CA GLU A 473 -18.82 28.26 3.87
C GLU A 473 -17.93 29.49 3.69
N MET A 474 -16.95 29.44 2.77
CA MET A 474 -15.99 30.54 2.58
C MET A 474 -16.47 31.62 1.63
N TYR A 475 -17.26 31.27 0.61
CA TYR A 475 -17.49 32.12 -0.56
C TYR A 475 -18.96 32.27 -0.97
N PHE A 476 -19.93 31.65 -0.29
CA PHE A 476 -21.34 31.80 -0.67
C PHE A 476 -21.85 33.25 -0.51
N ASP A 477 -21.29 33.99 0.45
CA ASP A 477 -21.65 35.37 0.78
C ASP A 477 -20.64 36.42 0.27
N CYS A 478 -19.76 36.04 -0.68
CA CYS A 478 -18.66 36.88 -1.17
C CYS A 478 -19.11 38.16 -1.91
#